data_AF-A0A4R2TRK5-F1
#
_entry.id   AF-A0A4R2TRK5-F1
#
_cell.length_a   1.000
_cell.length_b   1.000
_cell.length_c   1.000
_cell.angle_alpha   90.00
_cell.angle_beta   90.00
_cell.angle_gamma   90.00
#
_symmetry.space_group_name_H-M   'P 1'
#
loop_
_entity.id
_entity.type
_entity.pdbx_description
1 polymer ?
#
loop_
_entity_poly.entity_id
_entity_poly.type
_entity_poly.pdbx_seq_one_letter_code
_entity_poly.pdbx_strand_id
1 'polypeptide(L)'
;MNPIARVMPVHQWWRLQTVEIASLAIRSERFTVRWRRNLAAWSGLPWDGISTLPTGDDVVTGEDVQKLLAQLKLATERLALPRVTAPTPADVRVTSAGLAERETLTVDFDLIDFILPIGIETSAIAGGPAAFASAVEGVIKQLEAAVRSRKAIARREVALRRAVEQTSARIGNGCTPLWLRMDPVPGAEQPSRLLSRHYKVVTTLLDDSLSTSPSPAEPVWTVADVRDHARLHRQTQRQRAAALLAHLSAGSIGDFTEVSLALIRAAKLEPFATLQAAHAARVDDQCGDLRFRMWGCLNILTWIDGVLRTSIEFEHGRYDDGQLILTGDYPASLALASKGRPLAAILDHPAFRAIAVTVASGEYFDDALGLYHENRVIQMEQRHLVETALARVQAKD
;
A
#
# COMPACT_ATOMS: atom_id res chain seq x y z
N MET A 1 -15.28 12.40 1.44
CA MET A 1 -15.77 11.19 2.18
C MET A 1 -14.96 9.98 1.72
N ASN A 2 -14.38 9.21 2.64
CA ASN A 2 -13.60 8.01 2.31
C ASN A 2 -14.50 6.96 1.60
N PRO A 3 -14.24 6.59 0.34
CA PRO A 3 -15.04 5.60 -0.39
C PRO A 3 -15.09 4.25 0.33
N ILE A 4 -14.02 3.87 1.04
CA ILE A 4 -13.91 2.59 1.76
C ILE A 4 -14.86 2.58 2.97
N ALA A 5 -15.05 3.72 3.63
CA ALA A 5 -15.96 3.85 4.76
C ALA A 5 -17.45 3.70 4.38
N ARG A 6 -17.80 3.84 3.09
CA ARG A 6 -19.17 3.56 2.60
C ARG A 6 -19.39 2.09 2.21
N VAL A 7 -18.33 1.33 1.96
CA VAL A 7 -18.45 -0.05 1.44
C VAL A 7 -18.15 -1.11 2.51
N MET A 8 -17.38 -0.77 3.55
CA MET A 8 -17.12 -1.68 4.67
C MET A 8 -18.00 -1.33 5.87
N PRO A 9 -18.89 -2.25 6.32
CA PRO A 9 -19.47 -2.12 7.65
C PRO A 9 -18.31 -2.14 8.64
N VAL A 10 -18.08 -1.02 9.32
CA VAL A 10 -16.96 -0.75 10.23
C VAL A 10 -16.83 -1.82 11.34
N HIS A 11 -17.82 -2.69 11.52
CA HIS A 11 -17.93 -3.63 12.63
C HIS A 11 -17.43 -5.06 12.35
N GLN A 12 -17.04 -5.44 11.12
CA GLN A 12 -16.57 -6.80 10.82
C GLN A 12 -15.35 -6.89 9.87
N TRP A 13 -14.54 -5.84 9.78
CA TRP A 13 -13.36 -5.78 8.90
C TRP A 13 -12.40 -6.99 9.06
N TRP A 14 -12.27 -7.54 10.27
CA TRP A 14 -11.38 -8.68 10.55
C TRP A 14 -11.93 -10.03 10.06
N ARG A 15 -13.25 -10.12 9.80
CA ARG A 15 -13.92 -11.32 9.26
C ARG A 15 -13.99 -11.36 7.75
N LEU A 16 -13.64 -10.28 7.07
CA LEU A 16 -13.70 -10.23 5.62
C LEU A 16 -12.91 -11.40 5.02
N GLN A 17 -13.51 -12.03 4.02
CA GLN A 17 -12.86 -13.05 3.21
C GLN A 17 -12.04 -12.38 2.11
N THR A 18 -10.97 -13.04 1.66
CA THR A 18 -10.12 -12.53 0.57
C THR A 18 -10.94 -12.26 -0.70
N VAL A 19 -11.95 -13.07 -1.00
CA VAL A 19 -12.84 -12.85 -2.15
C VAL A 19 -13.66 -11.56 -2.05
N GLU A 20 -14.10 -11.18 -0.84
CA GLU A 20 -14.84 -9.95 -0.61
C GLU A 20 -13.93 -8.74 -0.83
N ILE A 21 -12.71 -8.79 -0.29
CA ILE A 21 -11.72 -7.72 -0.44
C ILE A 21 -11.27 -7.59 -1.91
N ALA A 22 -11.01 -8.71 -2.58
CA ALA A 22 -10.68 -8.72 -4.00
C ALA A 22 -11.83 -8.16 -4.84
N SER A 23 -13.07 -8.49 -4.50
CA SER A 23 -14.26 -7.93 -5.16
C SER A 23 -14.36 -6.42 -4.96
N LEU A 24 -13.97 -5.88 -3.80
CA LEU A 24 -13.84 -4.43 -3.60
C LEU A 24 -12.84 -3.86 -4.60
N ALA A 25 -11.63 -4.43 -4.66
CA ALA A 25 -10.54 -4.02 -5.57
C ALA A 25 -10.96 -3.90 -7.04
N ILE A 26 -11.75 -4.86 -7.49
CA ILE A 26 -12.15 -5.02 -8.90
C ILE A 26 -13.32 -4.11 -9.23
N ARG A 27 -14.30 -3.98 -8.34
CA ARG A 27 -15.57 -3.26 -8.61
C ARG A 27 -15.47 -1.75 -8.53
N SER A 28 -14.38 -1.19 -8.00
CA SER A 28 -14.21 0.27 -7.98
C SER A 28 -13.10 0.70 -8.92
N GLU A 29 -13.45 1.51 -9.92
CA GLU A 29 -12.52 2.34 -10.72
C GLU A 29 -11.68 3.28 -9.83
N ARG A 30 -12.05 3.42 -8.54
CA ARG A 30 -11.35 4.25 -7.55
C ARG A 30 -10.17 3.55 -6.87
N PHE A 31 -10.00 2.23 -7.08
CA PHE A 31 -8.88 1.50 -6.51
C PHE A 31 -7.71 1.50 -7.48
N THR A 32 -6.61 2.13 -7.06
CA THR A 32 -5.37 2.24 -7.83
C THR A 32 -4.75 0.86 -8.11
N VAL A 33 -3.91 0.77 -9.14
CA VAL A 33 -3.12 -0.45 -9.42
C VAL A 33 -2.34 -0.89 -8.16
N ARG A 34 -1.86 0.08 -7.38
CA ARG A 34 -1.23 -0.12 -6.07
C ARG A 34 -2.13 -0.86 -5.08
N TRP A 35 -3.41 -0.51 -5.01
CA TRP A 35 -4.37 -1.18 -4.13
C TRP A 35 -4.47 -2.67 -4.47
N ARG A 36 -4.56 -3.00 -5.77
CA ARG A 36 -4.65 -4.38 -6.27
C ARG A 36 -3.35 -5.17 -6.05
N ARG A 37 -2.19 -4.57 -6.33
CA ARG A 37 -0.88 -5.20 -6.10
C ARG A 37 -0.66 -5.54 -4.63
N ASN A 38 -0.96 -4.59 -3.74
CA ASN A 38 -0.77 -4.81 -2.31
C ASN A 38 -1.70 -5.91 -1.80
N LEU A 39 -2.97 -5.93 -2.24
CA LEU A 39 -3.96 -6.93 -1.82
C LEU A 39 -3.43 -8.37 -1.93
N ALA A 40 -2.97 -8.77 -3.12
CA ALA A 40 -2.47 -10.12 -3.34
C ALA A 40 -1.33 -10.50 -2.38
N ALA A 41 -0.44 -9.55 -2.08
CA ALA A 41 0.72 -9.78 -1.23
C ALA A 41 0.35 -10.11 0.23
N TRP A 42 -0.79 -9.60 0.75
CA TRP A 42 -1.15 -9.79 2.16
C TRP A 42 -2.39 -10.66 2.41
N SER A 43 -3.37 -10.62 1.52
CA SER A 43 -4.56 -11.49 1.63
C SER A 43 -4.42 -12.78 0.84
N GLY A 44 -3.42 -12.91 -0.03
CA GLY A 44 -3.41 -13.93 -1.07
C GLY A 44 -4.41 -13.63 -2.19
N LEU A 45 -4.48 -14.54 -3.16
CA LEU A 45 -5.45 -14.50 -4.26
C LEU A 45 -6.64 -15.40 -3.92
N PRO A 46 -7.90 -14.95 -4.11
CA PRO A 46 -9.04 -15.86 -3.99
C PRO A 46 -8.89 -17.04 -4.94
N TRP A 47 -9.26 -18.23 -4.49
CA TRP A 47 -9.31 -19.37 -5.38
C TRP A 47 -10.41 -19.18 -6.43
N ASP A 48 -10.06 -19.33 -7.70
CA ASP A 48 -10.95 -19.07 -8.85
C ASP A 48 -11.86 -20.25 -9.21
N GLY A 49 -11.72 -21.38 -8.52
CA GLY A 49 -12.47 -22.61 -8.78
C GLY A 49 -11.91 -23.46 -9.92
N ILE A 50 -10.87 -22.98 -10.63
CA ILE A 50 -10.32 -23.63 -11.82
C ILE A 50 -8.95 -24.26 -11.49
N SER A 51 -8.17 -23.66 -10.59
CA SER A 51 -6.79 -23.99 -10.18
C SER A 51 -6.00 -24.97 -11.06
N THR A 52 -4.91 -24.46 -11.61
CA THR A 52 -3.70 -25.22 -11.93
C THR A 52 -2.55 -24.70 -11.06
N LEU A 53 -2.46 -25.14 -9.80
CA LEU A 53 -1.35 -24.72 -8.93
C LEU A 53 -0.12 -25.61 -9.16
N PRO A 54 1.02 -25.05 -9.57
CA PRO A 54 2.22 -25.83 -9.85
C PRO A 54 2.77 -26.50 -8.60
N THR A 55 3.24 -27.74 -8.77
CA THR A 55 3.79 -28.59 -7.71
C THR A 55 4.98 -29.37 -8.25
N GLY A 56 6.13 -28.72 -8.39
CA GLY A 56 7.25 -29.32 -9.11
C GLY A 56 6.85 -29.55 -10.57
N ASP A 57 6.84 -30.81 -11.01
CA ASP A 57 6.45 -31.21 -12.36
C ASP A 57 4.92 -31.48 -12.50
N ASP A 58 4.17 -31.48 -11.39
CA ASP A 58 2.74 -31.76 -11.34
C ASP A 58 1.89 -30.50 -11.10
N VAL A 59 0.57 -30.64 -11.20
CA VAL A 59 -0.40 -29.55 -10.99
C VAL A 59 -1.54 -30.02 -10.09
N VAL A 60 -1.89 -29.23 -9.07
CA VAL A 60 -3.12 -29.43 -8.30
C VAL A 60 -4.29 -28.83 -9.08
N THR A 61 -5.25 -29.68 -9.46
CA THR A 61 -6.42 -29.28 -10.26
C THR A 61 -7.53 -28.70 -9.40
N GLY A 62 -8.46 -27.95 -10.02
CA GLY A 62 -9.68 -27.52 -9.34
C GLY A 62 -10.52 -28.68 -8.77
N GLU A 63 -10.53 -29.85 -9.42
CA GLU A 63 -11.21 -31.05 -8.93
C GLU A 63 -10.59 -31.57 -7.62
N ASP A 64 -9.26 -31.54 -7.52
CA ASP A 64 -8.54 -31.92 -6.30
C ASP A 64 -8.90 -30.99 -5.15
N VAL A 65 -8.93 -29.68 -5.38
CA VAL A 65 -9.33 -28.71 -4.36
C VAL A 65 -10.79 -28.93 -3.92
N GLN A 66 -11.71 -29.21 -4.85
CA GLN A 66 -13.11 -29.54 -4.51
C GLN A 66 -13.20 -30.82 -3.65
N LYS A 67 -12.46 -31.87 -4.01
CA LYS A 67 -12.40 -33.12 -3.23
C LYS A 67 -11.87 -32.87 -1.82
N LEU A 68 -10.86 -32.00 -1.69
CA LEU A 68 -10.25 -31.66 -0.41
C LEU A 68 -11.27 -30.95 0.47
N LEU A 69 -11.95 -29.94 -0.06
CA LEU A 69 -12.99 -29.21 0.65
C LEU A 69 -14.15 -30.12 1.07
N ALA A 70 -14.58 -31.03 0.20
CA ALA A 70 -15.62 -32.01 0.55
C ALA A 70 -15.19 -32.92 1.72
N GLN A 71 -13.95 -33.40 1.71
CA GLN A 71 -13.41 -34.21 2.81
C GLN A 71 -13.25 -33.41 4.11
N LEU A 72 -12.75 -32.18 4.03
CA LEU A 72 -12.62 -31.28 5.18
C LEU A 72 -13.98 -30.94 5.78
N LYS A 73 -14.99 -30.68 4.93
CA LYS A 73 -16.37 -30.47 5.36
C LYS A 73 -16.90 -31.69 6.12
N LEU A 74 -16.82 -32.87 5.53
CA LEU A 74 -17.26 -34.11 6.16
C LEU A 74 -16.52 -34.39 7.48
N ALA A 75 -15.20 -34.18 7.51
CA ALA A 75 -14.41 -34.40 8.72
C ALA A 75 -14.78 -33.41 9.83
N THR A 76 -14.95 -32.12 9.50
CA THR A 76 -15.36 -31.08 10.45
C THR A 76 -16.75 -31.36 11.01
N GLU A 77 -17.70 -31.77 10.16
CA GLU A 77 -19.06 -32.14 10.55
C GLU A 77 -19.07 -33.39 11.46
N ARG A 78 -18.28 -34.44 11.12
CA ARG A 78 -18.18 -35.68 11.90
C ARG A 78 -17.58 -35.48 13.29
N LEU A 79 -16.58 -34.61 13.41
CA LEU A 79 -15.96 -34.31 14.69
C LEU A 79 -16.88 -33.49 15.60
N ALA A 80 -17.97 -32.92 15.06
CA ALA A 80 -18.91 -32.07 15.75
C ALA A 80 -18.21 -30.96 16.57
N LEU A 81 -17.13 -30.41 16.01
CA LEU A 81 -16.31 -29.42 16.72
C LEU A 81 -17.16 -28.18 17.05
N PRO A 82 -17.27 -27.81 18.34
CA PRO A 82 -18.16 -26.72 18.73
C PRO A 82 -17.79 -25.41 18.04
N ARG A 83 -18.77 -24.84 17.31
CA ARG A 83 -18.67 -23.50 16.69
C ARG A 83 -17.47 -23.39 15.73
N VAL A 84 -17.25 -24.42 14.92
CA VAL A 84 -16.40 -24.38 13.72
C VAL A 84 -17.32 -24.47 12.52
N THR A 85 -17.27 -23.49 11.62
CA THR A 85 -18.00 -23.51 10.37
C THR A 85 -17.24 -24.35 9.35
N ALA A 86 -17.93 -25.23 8.64
CA ALA A 86 -17.30 -26.00 7.56
C ALA A 86 -16.84 -25.07 6.43
N PRO A 87 -15.64 -25.30 5.85
CA PRO A 87 -15.09 -24.41 4.83
C PRO A 87 -15.87 -24.52 3.52
N THR A 88 -15.95 -23.41 2.80
CA THR A 88 -16.54 -23.27 1.47
C THR A 88 -15.47 -22.81 0.47
N PRO A 89 -15.73 -22.85 -0.85
CA PRO A 89 -14.80 -22.31 -1.85
C PRO A 89 -14.39 -20.84 -1.61
N ALA A 90 -15.27 -20.02 -1.02
CA ALA A 90 -14.99 -18.62 -0.71
C ALA A 90 -13.94 -18.42 0.40
N ASP A 91 -13.71 -19.46 1.21
CA ASP A 91 -12.72 -19.48 2.28
C ASP A 91 -11.32 -19.88 1.80
N VAL A 92 -11.18 -20.23 0.51
CA VAL A 92 -9.94 -20.71 -0.08
C VAL A 92 -9.20 -19.59 -0.80
N ARG A 93 -7.91 -19.50 -0.53
CA ARG A 93 -7.02 -18.53 -1.14
C ARG A 93 -5.62 -19.09 -1.35
N VAL A 94 -4.98 -18.65 -2.41
CA VAL A 94 -3.60 -18.99 -2.74
C VAL A 94 -2.69 -17.95 -2.07
N THR A 95 -1.75 -18.42 -1.28
CA THR A 95 -0.78 -17.58 -0.56
C THR A 95 0.63 -18.07 -0.81
N SER A 96 1.59 -17.17 -0.91
CA SER A 96 3.01 -17.56 -0.91
C SER A 96 3.51 -17.71 0.52
N ALA A 97 4.19 -18.82 0.82
CA ALA A 97 4.75 -19.09 2.14
C ALA A 97 6.24 -19.45 2.08
N GLY A 98 7.00 -18.98 3.09
CA GLY A 98 8.42 -19.30 3.28
C GLY A 98 9.39 -18.52 2.39
N LEU A 99 10.69 -18.78 2.58
CA LEU A 99 11.80 -18.11 1.88
C LEU A 99 11.89 -18.45 0.38
N ALA A 100 11.24 -19.54 -0.03
CA ALA A 100 11.20 -19.99 -1.43
C ALA A 100 9.90 -19.62 -2.15
N GLU A 101 9.05 -18.77 -1.53
CA GLU A 101 7.78 -18.30 -2.08
C GLU A 101 6.89 -19.42 -2.66
N ARG A 102 6.90 -20.59 -2.03
CA ARG A 102 6.07 -21.71 -2.50
C ARG A 102 4.61 -21.34 -2.36
N GLU A 103 3.84 -21.53 -3.42
CA GLU A 103 2.41 -21.37 -3.39
C GLU A 103 1.80 -22.43 -2.46
N THR A 104 0.95 -21.96 -1.55
CA THR A 104 0.24 -22.78 -0.58
C THR A 104 -1.25 -22.49 -0.70
N LEU A 105 -2.05 -23.55 -0.64
CA LEU A 105 -3.49 -23.43 -0.58
C LEU A 105 -3.88 -23.15 0.87
N THR A 106 -4.29 -21.92 1.17
CA THR A 106 -4.77 -21.56 2.50
C THR A 106 -6.29 -21.65 2.57
N VAL A 107 -6.79 -22.37 3.58
CA VAL A 107 -8.21 -22.46 3.90
C VAL A 107 -8.46 -21.71 5.21
N ASP A 108 -9.34 -20.71 5.16
CA ASP A 108 -9.72 -19.88 6.29
C ASP A 108 -10.91 -20.50 7.04
N PHE A 109 -10.67 -21.12 8.20
CA PHE A 109 -11.76 -21.70 9.01
C PHE A 109 -12.36 -20.66 9.96
N ASP A 110 -13.68 -20.44 9.90
CA ASP A 110 -14.37 -19.57 10.85
C ASP A 110 -14.72 -20.33 12.14
N LEU A 111 -14.08 -19.93 13.26
CA LEU A 111 -14.38 -20.46 14.59
C LEU A 111 -15.30 -19.53 15.39
N ILE A 112 -16.02 -18.63 14.73
CA ILE A 112 -16.83 -17.53 15.28
C ILE A 112 -15.99 -16.46 15.98
N ASP A 113 -15.16 -16.84 16.95
CA ASP A 113 -14.40 -15.86 17.74
C ASP A 113 -13.18 -15.33 16.97
N PHE A 114 -12.64 -16.13 16.05
CA PHE A 114 -11.49 -15.84 15.20
C PHE A 114 -11.54 -16.68 13.92
N ILE A 115 -10.76 -16.27 12.93
CA ILE A 115 -10.54 -17.05 11.71
C ILE A 115 -9.17 -17.72 11.79
N LEU A 116 -9.13 -19.03 11.60
CA LEU A 116 -7.90 -19.81 11.59
C LEU A 116 -7.50 -20.15 10.15
N PRO A 117 -6.50 -19.47 9.58
CA PRO A 117 -5.95 -19.83 8.28
C PRO A 117 -5.03 -21.04 8.42
N ILE A 118 -5.31 -22.11 7.68
CA ILE A 118 -4.45 -23.29 7.61
C ILE A 118 -3.94 -23.42 6.18
N GLY A 119 -2.61 -23.37 6.03
CA GLY A 119 -1.91 -23.55 4.77
C GLY A 119 -1.66 -25.03 4.50
N ILE A 120 -2.03 -25.47 3.31
CA ILE A 120 -1.80 -26.83 2.81
C ILE A 120 -0.82 -26.71 1.65
N GLU A 121 0.34 -27.35 1.79
CA GLU A 121 1.33 -27.39 0.73
C GLU A 121 0.75 -28.15 -0.47
N THR A 122 0.95 -27.61 -1.68
CA THR A 122 0.42 -28.22 -2.91
C THR A 122 0.99 -29.62 -3.14
N SER A 123 2.24 -29.86 -2.73
CA SER A 123 2.92 -31.16 -2.70
C SER A 123 2.19 -32.21 -1.85
N ALA A 124 1.52 -31.81 -0.77
CA ALA A 124 0.74 -32.71 0.07
C ALA A 124 -0.60 -33.13 -0.56
N ILE A 125 -0.99 -32.50 -1.67
CA ILE A 125 -2.24 -32.75 -2.39
C ILE A 125 -1.98 -33.50 -3.70
N ALA A 126 -0.83 -33.25 -4.34
CA ALA A 126 -0.46 -33.87 -5.63
C ALA A 126 -0.13 -35.39 -5.54
N GLY A 127 0.20 -35.92 -4.36
CA GLY A 127 0.64 -37.32 -4.17
C GLY A 127 -0.45 -38.41 -4.17
N GLY A 128 -1.65 -38.12 -4.69
CA GLY A 128 -2.78 -39.07 -4.74
C GLY A 128 -3.56 -39.23 -3.42
N PRO A 129 -4.49 -40.21 -3.32
CA PRO A 129 -5.47 -40.29 -2.22
C PRO A 129 -4.88 -40.40 -0.81
N ALA A 130 -3.72 -41.04 -0.66
CA ALA A 130 -3.04 -41.18 0.64
C ALA A 130 -2.44 -39.85 1.14
N ALA A 131 -1.90 -39.04 0.22
CA ALA A 131 -1.39 -37.71 0.54
C ALA A 131 -2.53 -36.78 1.00
N PHE A 132 -3.67 -36.87 0.31
CA PHE A 132 -4.92 -36.21 0.69
C PHE A 132 -5.36 -36.50 2.13
N ALA A 133 -5.41 -37.77 2.51
CA ALA A 133 -5.84 -38.17 3.84
C ALA A 133 -4.93 -37.59 4.93
N SER A 134 -3.61 -37.59 4.69
CA SER A 134 -2.62 -36.97 5.59
C SER A 134 -2.80 -35.46 5.72
N ALA A 135 -3.04 -34.77 4.60
CA ALA A 135 -3.31 -33.33 4.59
C ALA A 135 -4.58 -32.99 5.41
N VAL A 136 -5.67 -33.74 5.19
CA VAL A 136 -6.91 -33.60 5.96
C VAL A 136 -6.68 -33.86 7.45
N GLU A 137 -5.97 -34.92 7.81
CA GLU A 137 -5.66 -35.23 9.22
C GLU A 137 -4.84 -34.12 9.88
N GLY A 138 -3.86 -33.55 9.16
CA GLY A 138 -3.07 -32.42 9.63
C GLY A 138 -3.94 -31.19 9.93
N VAL A 139 -4.84 -30.83 9.00
CA VAL A 139 -5.80 -29.73 9.17
C VAL A 139 -6.70 -29.97 10.39
N ILE A 140 -7.26 -31.17 10.52
CA ILE A 140 -8.10 -31.55 11.65
C ILE A 140 -7.36 -31.41 12.98
N LYS A 141 -6.10 -31.87 13.07
CA LYS A 141 -5.27 -31.72 14.29
C LYS A 141 -5.09 -30.26 14.69
N GLN A 142 -4.93 -29.35 13.71
CA GLN A 142 -4.85 -27.91 14.00
C GLN A 142 -6.20 -27.37 14.51
N LEU A 143 -7.32 -27.77 13.91
CA LEU A 143 -8.65 -27.36 14.36
C LEU A 143 -8.93 -27.82 15.79
N GLU A 144 -8.66 -29.08 16.13
CA GLU A 144 -8.81 -29.60 17.48
C GLU A 144 -7.93 -28.85 18.50
N ALA A 145 -6.68 -28.55 18.14
CA ALA A 145 -5.79 -27.77 18.99
C ALA A 145 -6.27 -26.33 19.18
N ALA A 146 -6.80 -25.70 18.13
CA ALA A 146 -7.40 -24.37 18.18
C ALA A 146 -8.67 -24.35 19.05
N VAL A 147 -9.51 -25.39 18.97
CA VAL A 147 -10.69 -25.55 19.84
C VAL A 147 -10.27 -25.73 21.30
N ARG A 148 -9.26 -26.57 21.59
CA ARG A 148 -8.72 -26.73 22.96
C ARG A 148 -8.15 -25.42 23.51
N SER A 149 -7.48 -24.63 22.67
CA SER A 149 -6.85 -23.36 23.05
C SER A 149 -7.73 -22.14 22.79
N ARG A 150 -9.01 -22.34 22.44
CA ARG A 150 -9.90 -21.31 21.89
C ARG A 150 -9.97 -20.06 22.76
N LYS A 151 -10.12 -20.23 24.08
CA LYS A 151 -10.22 -19.10 25.02
C LYS A 151 -8.97 -18.23 24.97
N ALA A 152 -7.78 -18.82 24.84
CA ALA A 152 -6.52 -18.09 24.77
C ALA A 152 -6.37 -17.36 23.42
N ILE A 153 -6.63 -18.05 22.30
CA ILE A 153 -6.57 -17.46 20.96
C ILE A 153 -7.59 -16.32 20.83
N ALA A 154 -8.85 -16.56 21.20
CA ALA A 154 -9.91 -15.54 21.14
C ALA A 154 -9.57 -14.30 21.98
N ARG A 155 -9.03 -14.48 23.19
CA ARG A 155 -8.57 -13.36 24.04
C ARG A 155 -7.47 -12.55 23.36
N ARG A 156 -6.47 -13.23 22.79
CA ARG A 156 -5.38 -12.58 22.05
C ARG A 156 -5.92 -11.82 20.86
N GLU A 157 -6.85 -12.40 20.11
CA GLU A 157 -7.37 -11.78 18.91
C GLU A 157 -8.26 -10.57 19.21
N VAL A 158 -9.11 -10.64 20.24
CA VAL A 158 -9.87 -9.48 20.71
C VAL A 158 -8.93 -8.34 21.16
N ALA A 159 -7.85 -8.67 21.86
CA ALA A 159 -6.87 -7.67 22.30
C ALA A 159 -6.18 -7.00 21.10
N LEU A 160 -5.77 -7.79 20.09
CA LEU A 160 -5.16 -7.26 18.86
C LEU A 160 -6.16 -6.42 18.06
N ARG A 161 -7.40 -6.89 17.83
CA ARG A 161 -8.44 -6.13 17.11
C ARG A 161 -8.68 -4.76 17.74
N ARG A 162 -8.87 -4.73 19.06
CA ARG A 162 -9.05 -3.48 19.81
C ARG A 162 -7.82 -2.57 19.70
N ALA A 163 -6.62 -3.14 19.72
CA ALA A 163 -5.39 -2.39 19.54
C ALA A 163 -5.32 -1.77 18.13
N VAL A 164 -5.65 -2.53 17.08
CA VAL A 164 -5.68 -2.03 15.70
C VAL A 164 -6.68 -0.89 15.55
N GLU A 165 -7.91 -1.07 16.04
CA GLU A 165 -8.94 -0.01 16.00
C GLU A 165 -8.49 1.27 16.71
N GLN A 166 -7.92 1.15 17.90
CA GLN A 166 -7.39 2.28 18.68
C GLN A 166 -6.18 2.93 18.01
N THR A 167 -5.26 2.13 17.46
CA THR A 167 -4.08 2.61 16.73
C THR A 167 -4.49 3.37 15.48
N SER A 168 -5.38 2.82 14.65
CA SER A 168 -5.87 3.48 13.43
C SER A 168 -6.55 4.82 13.75
N ALA A 169 -7.37 4.87 14.79
CA ALA A 169 -7.97 6.12 15.27
C ALA A 169 -6.93 7.14 15.74
N ARG A 170 -5.82 6.69 16.37
CA ARG A 170 -4.72 7.56 16.82
C ARG A 170 -3.85 8.07 15.69
N ILE A 171 -3.68 7.29 14.62
CA ILE A 171 -2.99 7.70 13.39
C ILE A 171 -3.73 8.90 12.76
N GLY A 172 -5.06 8.79 12.65
CA GLY A 172 -5.93 9.93 12.32
C GLY A 172 -6.68 9.77 11.00
N ASN A 173 -7.11 10.90 10.43
CA ASN A 173 -7.99 10.95 9.26
C ASN A 173 -7.40 10.17 8.07
N GLY A 174 -8.25 9.42 7.38
CA GLY A 174 -7.85 8.56 6.27
C GLY A 174 -7.23 7.23 6.69
N CYS A 175 -7.11 6.93 8.00
CA CYS A 175 -6.67 5.65 8.49
C CYS A 175 -7.82 4.81 9.06
N THR A 176 -8.00 3.59 8.55
CA THR A 176 -8.96 2.61 9.10
C THR A 176 -8.34 1.21 9.15
N PRO A 177 -8.75 0.35 10.10
CA PRO A 177 -8.46 -1.07 10.02
C PRO A 177 -8.94 -1.66 8.69
N LEU A 178 -8.14 -2.57 8.11
CA LEU A 178 -8.52 -3.29 6.89
C LEU A 178 -8.42 -4.80 7.09
N TRP A 179 -7.31 -5.29 7.64
CA TRP A 179 -7.05 -6.73 7.79
C TRP A 179 -6.30 -7.01 9.09
N LEU A 180 -6.70 -8.08 9.76
CA LEU A 180 -5.95 -8.70 10.85
C LEU A 180 -6.21 -10.19 10.77
N ARG A 181 -5.18 -10.97 10.44
CA ARG A 181 -5.30 -12.42 10.36
C ARG A 181 -4.03 -13.07 10.87
N MET A 182 -4.17 -14.19 11.55
CA MET A 182 -3.02 -15.03 11.89
C MET A 182 -2.28 -15.38 10.59
N ASP A 183 -0.96 -15.50 10.65
CA ASP A 183 -0.23 -16.01 9.49
C ASP A 183 -0.60 -17.49 9.26
N PRO A 184 -0.80 -17.96 8.01
CA PRO A 184 -1.29 -19.32 7.74
C PRO A 184 -0.47 -20.38 8.47
N VAL A 185 -1.18 -21.27 9.18
CA VAL A 185 -0.57 -22.36 9.94
C VAL A 185 -0.33 -23.52 8.96
N PRO A 186 0.92 -23.95 8.72
CA PRO A 186 1.16 -25.12 7.89
C PRO A 186 0.45 -26.34 8.50
N GLY A 187 -0.30 -27.10 7.70
CA GLY A 187 -1.07 -28.25 8.19
C GLY A 187 -0.20 -29.31 8.91
N ALA A 188 1.06 -29.45 8.49
CA ALA A 188 2.03 -30.36 9.08
C ALA A 188 2.79 -29.80 10.30
N GLU A 189 2.60 -28.52 10.67
CA GLU A 189 3.28 -27.92 11.82
C GLU A 189 2.77 -28.50 13.16
N GLN A 190 3.61 -28.51 14.19
CA GLN A 190 3.18 -28.93 15.52
C GLN A 190 2.10 -27.98 16.10
N PRO A 191 0.92 -28.49 16.54
CA PRO A 191 -0.17 -27.62 16.99
C PRO A 191 0.12 -26.76 18.24
N SER A 192 1.17 -27.08 19.00
CA SER A 192 1.59 -26.29 20.16
C SER A 192 2.03 -24.87 19.80
N ARG A 193 2.35 -24.60 18.53
CA ARG A 193 2.85 -23.30 18.05
C ARG A 193 1.77 -22.28 17.70
N LEU A 194 0.49 -22.68 17.71
CA LEU A 194 -0.65 -21.79 17.39
C LEU A 194 -0.64 -20.50 18.22
N LEU A 195 -0.35 -20.59 19.52
CA LEU A 195 -0.39 -19.43 20.42
C LEU A 195 0.77 -18.45 20.21
N SER A 196 1.89 -18.91 19.64
CA SER A 196 3.07 -18.08 19.35
C SER A 196 3.09 -17.52 17.92
N ARG A 197 2.18 -17.97 17.05
CA ARG A 197 2.11 -17.53 15.64
C ARG A 197 1.89 -16.01 15.58
N HIS A 198 2.56 -15.34 14.65
CA HIS A 198 2.32 -13.92 14.41
C HIS A 198 1.02 -13.71 13.62
N TYR A 199 0.55 -12.48 13.63
CA TYR A 199 -0.54 -11.98 12.81
C TYR A 199 0.02 -11.05 11.74
N LYS A 200 -0.70 -10.89 10.64
CA LYS A 200 -0.49 -9.85 9.64
C LYS A 200 -1.56 -8.80 9.83
N VAL A 201 -1.15 -7.55 9.99
CA VAL A 201 -2.05 -6.39 10.06
C VAL A 201 -1.90 -5.54 8.81
N VAL A 202 -3.04 -5.05 8.33
CA VAL A 202 -3.11 -4.05 7.25
C VAL A 202 -4.11 -2.98 7.65
N THR A 203 -3.75 -1.74 7.42
CA THR A 203 -4.63 -0.58 7.58
C THR A 203 -4.73 0.16 6.26
N THR A 204 -5.78 0.96 6.08
CA THR A 204 -5.80 1.96 5.02
C THR A 204 -5.04 3.20 5.50
N LEU A 205 -4.31 3.87 4.62
CA LEU A 205 -3.61 5.13 4.88
C LEU A 205 -3.73 6.05 3.67
N LEU A 206 -3.42 7.33 3.84
CA LEU A 206 -3.21 8.23 2.71
C LEU A 206 -1.79 7.99 2.21
N ASP A 207 -1.65 7.66 0.94
CA ASP A 207 -0.34 7.57 0.32
C ASP A 207 0.16 8.93 -0.16
N ASP A 208 1.32 8.89 -0.80
CA ASP A 208 1.97 10.03 -1.44
C ASP A 208 1.15 10.62 -2.59
N SER A 209 0.14 9.89 -3.08
CA SER A 209 -0.84 10.43 -4.02
C SER A 209 -2.07 11.05 -3.33
N LEU A 210 -2.04 11.22 -2.00
CA LEU A 210 -3.19 11.61 -1.17
C LEU A 210 -4.43 10.74 -1.40
N SER A 211 -4.24 9.54 -1.94
CA SER A 211 -5.29 8.55 -2.16
C SER A 211 -5.28 7.55 -1.02
N THR A 212 -6.46 7.02 -0.70
CA THR A 212 -6.56 6.00 0.35
C THR A 212 -6.13 4.65 -0.22
N SER A 213 -5.03 4.09 0.30
CA SER A 213 -4.50 2.79 -0.13
C SER A 213 -4.12 1.89 1.06
N PRO A 214 -4.05 0.55 0.88
CA PRO A 214 -3.67 -0.37 1.93
C PRO A 214 -2.19 -0.22 2.22
N SER A 215 -1.84 -0.21 3.51
CA SER A 215 -0.46 -0.36 3.95
C SER A 215 0.12 -1.68 3.46
N PRO A 216 1.44 -1.82 3.39
CA PRO A 216 2.07 -3.14 3.37
C PRO A 216 1.56 -4.01 4.53
N ALA A 217 1.61 -5.33 4.37
CA ALA A 217 1.37 -6.22 5.50
C ALA A 217 2.55 -6.18 6.45
N GLU A 218 2.24 -5.97 7.72
CA GLU A 218 3.23 -5.91 8.79
C GLU A 218 3.00 -7.08 9.75
N PRO A 219 4.04 -7.86 10.08
CA PRO A 219 3.92 -8.94 11.05
C PRO A 219 3.86 -8.36 12.46
N VAL A 220 2.89 -8.82 13.26
CA VAL A 220 2.71 -8.42 14.66
C VAL A 220 2.52 -9.65 15.54
N TRP A 221 3.24 -9.70 16.64
CA TRP A 221 3.12 -10.73 17.68
C TRP A 221 2.25 -10.24 18.82
N THR A 222 2.37 -8.95 19.16
CA THR A 222 1.79 -8.38 20.38
C THR A 222 1.00 -7.10 20.12
N VAL A 223 0.24 -6.68 21.13
CA VAL A 223 -0.43 -5.37 21.15
C VAL A 223 0.58 -4.20 21.15
N ALA A 224 1.80 -4.41 21.65
CA ALA A 224 2.83 -3.38 21.62
C ALA A 224 3.27 -3.09 20.18
N ASP A 225 3.50 -4.15 19.40
CA ASP A 225 3.88 -4.04 17.99
C ASP A 225 2.83 -3.22 17.22
N VAL A 226 1.55 -3.54 17.39
CA VAL A 226 0.43 -2.77 16.78
C VAL A 226 0.43 -1.30 17.19
N ARG A 227 0.85 -0.97 18.42
CA ARG A 227 0.90 0.43 18.89
C ARG A 227 2.05 1.21 18.27
N ASP A 228 3.13 0.55 17.88
CA ASP A 228 4.29 1.20 17.27
C ASP A 228 3.97 1.72 15.86
N HIS A 229 2.99 1.14 15.15
CA HIS A 229 2.48 1.68 13.89
C HIS A 229 2.02 3.14 14.02
N ALA A 230 1.39 3.50 15.15
CA ALA A 230 0.97 4.88 15.38
C ALA A 230 2.16 5.83 15.54
N ARG A 231 3.30 5.35 16.03
CA ARG A 231 4.52 6.17 16.12
C ARG A 231 5.09 6.43 14.73
N LEU A 232 5.07 5.42 13.86
CA LEU A 232 5.62 5.47 12.51
C LEU A 232 4.79 6.35 11.56
N HIS A 233 3.46 6.23 11.57
CA HIS A 233 2.63 6.82 10.51
C HIS A 233 1.93 8.13 10.88
N ARG A 234 1.75 8.43 12.17
CA ARG A 234 0.86 9.53 12.61
C ARG A 234 1.28 10.90 12.09
N GLN A 235 2.58 11.21 12.05
CA GLN A 235 3.05 12.50 11.59
C GLN A 235 2.76 12.70 10.10
N THR A 236 3.23 11.76 9.27
CA THR A 236 3.02 11.78 7.82
C THR A 236 1.53 11.77 7.46
N GLN A 237 0.72 10.93 8.14
CA GLN A 237 -0.72 10.87 7.88
C GLN A 237 -1.42 12.19 8.21
N ARG A 238 -1.04 12.86 9.31
CA ARG A 238 -1.59 14.17 9.67
C ARG A 238 -1.25 15.23 8.63
N GLN A 239 -0.01 15.24 8.15
CA GLN A 239 0.43 16.16 7.11
C GLN A 239 -0.36 15.94 5.81
N ARG A 240 -0.47 14.69 5.35
CA ARG A 240 -1.25 14.31 4.17
C ARG A 240 -2.74 14.65 4.29
N ALA A 241 -3.34 14.36 5.44
CA ALA A 241 -4.74 14.67 5.69
C ALA A 241 -4.99 16.19 5.69
N ALA A 242 -4.07 16.98 6.25
CA ALA A 242 -4.15 18.44 6.22
C ALA A 242 -4.01 18.98 4.79
N ALA A 243 -3.03 18.48 4.02
CA ALA A 243 -2.84 18.85 2.62
C ALA A 243 -4.08 18.52 1.77
N LEU A 244 -4.60 17.29 1.88
CA LEU A 244 -5.82 16.88 1.17
C LEU A 244 -7.01 17.79 1.51
N LEU A 245 -7.22 18.11 2.79
CA LEU A 245 -8.30 19.02 3.20
C LEU A 245 -8.10 20.44 2.65
N ALA A 246 -6.87 20.95 2.66
CA ALA A 246 -6.54 22.25 2.10
C ALA A 246 -6.86 22.31 0.60
N HIS A 247 -6.40 21.34 -0.19
CA HIS A 247 -6.67 21.28 -1.63
C HIS A 247 -8.17 21.15 -1.93
N LEU A 248 -8.89 20.28 -1.19
CA LEU A 248 -10.34 20.15 -1.34
C LEU A 248 -11.06 21.47 -1.02
N SER A 249 -10.64 22.19 0.01
CA SER A 249 -11.25 23.49 0.37
C SER A 249 -10.97 24.61 -0.64
N ALA A 250 -9.83 24.53 -1.33
CA ALA A 250 -9.43 25.46 -2.39
C ALA A 250 -10.03 25.10 -3.76
N GLY A 251 -10.69 23.95 -3.89
CA GLY A 251 -11.14 23.40 -5.18
C GLY A 251 -9.98 23.00 -6.09
N SER A 252 -8.81 22.68 -5.53
CA SER A 252 -7.61 22.31 -6.27
C SER A 252 -7.32 20.81 -6.14
N ILE A 253 -6.54 20.29 -7.09
CA ILE A 253 -5.95 18.94 -7.02
C ILE A 253 -4.53 18.94 -6.45
N GLY A 254 -3.91 20.11 -6.27
CA GLY A 254 -2.56 20.24 -5.76
C GLY A 254 -1.94 21.61 -6.04
N ASP A 255 -0.69 21.77 -5.63
CA ASP A 255 0.09 23.00 -5.76
C ASP A 255 1.37 22.75 -6.56
N PHE A 256 2.13 23.82 -6.86
CA PHE A 256 3.41 23.73 -7.54
C PHE A 256 4.53 24.20 -6.63
N THR A 257 5.73 23.64 -6.76
CA THR A 257 6.92 24.39 -6.36
C THR A 257 7.19 25.51 -7.37
N GLU A 258 7.85 26.59 -6.94
CA GLU A 258 8.20 27.69 -7.84
C GLU A 258 9.08 27.24 -9.02
N VAL A 259 10.00 26.30 -8.77
CA VAL A 259 10.84 25.69 -9.81
C VAL A 259 10.00 24.88 -10.79
N SER A 260 9.03 24.10 -10.30
CA SER A 260 8.13 23.34 -11.17
C SER A 260 7.28 24.25 -12.06
N LEU A 261 6.70 25.31 -11.50
CA LEU A 261 5.93 26.26 -12.30
C LEU A 261 6.80 26.99 -13.33
N ALA A 262 8.02 27.36 -12.96
CA ALA A 262 8.97 27.98 -13.88
C ALA A 262 9.40 27.04 -15.01
N LEU A 263 9.66 25.77 -14.69
CA LEU A 263 9.98 24.73 -15.67
C LEU A 263 8.83 24.54 -16.67
N ILE A 264 7.61 24.40 -16.19
CA ILE A 264 6.40 24.24 -17.02
C ILE A 264 6.24 25.43 -17.97
N ARG A 265 6.36 26.66 -17.45
CA ARG A 265 6.26 27.88 -18.26
C ARG A 265 7.38 27.98 -19.30
N ALA A 266 8.61 27.65 -18.92
CA ALA A 266 9.74 27.64 -19.84
C ALA A 266 9.57 26.60 -20.96
N ALA A 267 8.98 25.44 -20.64
CA ALA A 267 8.62 24.41 -21.60
C ALA A 267 7.37 24.73 -22.43
N LYS A 268 6.73 25.89 -22.19
CA LYS A 268 5.48 26.32 -22.84
C LYS A 268 4.31 25.34 -22.64
N LEU A 269 4.30 24.65 -21.51
CA LEU A 269 3.22 23.76 -21.11
C LEU A 269 2.15 24.53 -20.34
N GLU A 270 0.89 24.08 -20.43
CA GLU A 270 -0.21 24.65 -19.65
C GLU A 270 -0.15 24.09 -18.21
N PRO A 271 -0.05 24.95 -17.17
CA PRO A 271 0.17 24.48 -15.80
C PRO A 271 -0.91 23.51 -15.28
N PHE A 272 -2.19 23.79 -15.53
CA PHE A 272 -3.25 22.99 -14.98
C PHE A 272 -3.30 21.58 -15.58
N ALA A 273 -3.26 21.48 -16.90
CA ALA A 273 -3.23 20.25 -17.65
C ALA A 273 -1.99 19.42 -17.27
N THR A 274 -0.85 20.08 -17.04
CA THR A 274 0.37 19.39 -16.58
C THR A 274 0.19 18.82 -15.17
N LEU A 275 -0.40 19.57 -14.25
CA LEU A 275 -0.71 19.09 -12.90
C LEU A 275 -1.69 17.91 -12.92
N GLN A 276 -2.75 18.01 -13.74
CA GLN A 276 -3.72 16.92 -13.93
C GLN A 276 -3.07 15.66 -14.49
N ALA A 277 -2.21 15.80 -15.51
CA ALA A 277 -1.52 14.68 -16.11
C ALA A 277 -0.53 14.02 -15.13
N ALA A 278 0.22 14.82 -14.36
CA ALA A 278 1.14 14.29 -13.35
C ALA A 278 0.41 13.60 -12.19
N HIS A 279 -0.70 14.16 -11.73
CA HIS A 279 -1.57 13.54 -10.72
C HIS A 279 -2.13 12.20 -11.23
N ALA A 280 -2.68 12.18 -12.46
CA ALA A 280 -3.20 10.95 -13.07
C ALA A 280 -2.11 9.87 -13.18
N ALA A 281 -0.93 10.22 -13.70
CA ALA A 281 0.21 9.31 -13.78
C ALA A 281 0.58 8.72 -12.41
N ARG A 282 0.56 9.54 -11.35
CA ARG A 282 0.88 9.09 -9.99
C ARG A 282 -0.18 8.18 -9.36
N VAL A 283 -1.46 8.44 -9.64
CA VAL A 283 -2.56 7.60 -9.15
C VAL A 283 -2.50 6.21 -9.78
N ASP A 284 -2.10 6.12 -11.04
CA ASP A 284 -2.00 4.86 -11.78
C ASP A 284 -0.72 4.09 -11.44
N ASP A 285 0.41 4.77 -11.24
CA ASP A 285 1.71 4.18 -10.92
C ASP A 285 2.42 4.95 -9.79
N GLN A 286 2.92 4.23 -8.78
CA GLN A 286 3.75 4.80 -7.72
C GLN A 286 5.05 5.42 -8.25
N CYS A 287 5.53 4.97 -9.41
CA CYS A 287 6.68 5.57 -10.10
C CYS A 287 6.24 6.54 -11.20
N GLY A 288 4.94 6.80 -11.33
CA GLY A 288 4.37 7.67 -12.34
C GLY A 288 4.89 9.10 -12.21
N ASP A 289 5.40 9.61 -13.33
CA ASP A 289 5.94 10.95 -13.50
C ASP A 289 5.75 11.41 -14.95
N LEU A 290 5.92 12.71 -15.19
CA LEU A 290 6.00 13.26 -16.55
C LEU A 290 7.46 13.52 -16.88
N ARG A 291 7.94 12.95 -17.98
CA ARG A 291 9.35 13.05 -18.41
C ARG A 291 9.46 13.70 -19.77
N PHE A 292 10.39 14.64 -19.91
CA PHE A 292 10.72 15.22 -21.21
C PHE A 292 12.18 15.69 -21.27
N ARG A 293 12.80 15.56 -22.44
CA ARG A 293 14.18 16.01 -22.67
C ARG A 293 14.19 17.39 -23.33
N MET A 294 14.79 18.37 -22.67
CA MET A 294 14.94 19.74 -23.15
C MET A 294 16.19 20.37 -22.52
N TRP A 295 16.81 21.31 -23.24
CA TRP A 295 18.00 22.05 -22.77
C TRP A 295 19.15 21.14 -22.30
N GLY A 296 19.34 20.00 -22.99
CA GLY A 296 20.37 19.02 -22.63
C GLY A 296 20.08 18.21 -21.35
N CYS A 297 18.94 18.43 -20.70
CA CYS A 297 18.56 17.79 -19.45
C CYS A 297 17.37 16.83 -19.63
N LEU A 298 17.27 15.83 -18.76
CA LEU A 298 16.03 15.09 -18.55
C LEU A 298 15.25 15.79 -17.43
N ASN A 299 14.09 16.33 -17.75
CA ASN A 299 13.21 17.00 -16.81
C ASN A 299 12.10 16.03 -16.38
N ILE A 300 11.89 15.92 -15.08
CA ILE A 300 10.93 15.02 -14.46
C ILE A 300 10.02 15.83 -13.56
N LEU A 301 8.71 15.70 -13.74
CA LEU A 301 7.68 16.27 -12.89
C LEU A 301 6.96 15.16 -12.14
N THR A 302 7.02 15.19 -10.81
CA THR A 302 6.41 14.17 -9.96
C THR A 302 5.45 14.82 -8.98
N TRP A 303 4.23 14.32 -8.93
CA TRP A 303 3.22 14.80 -7.99
C TRP A 303 3.31 13.99 -6.69
N ILE A 304 3.61 14.64 -5.56
CA ILE A 304 3.84 14.00 -4.25
C ILE A 304 3.25 14.85 -3.13
N ASP A 305 2.44 14.23 -2.28
CA ASP A 305 1.84 14.82 -1.09
C ASP A 305 1.08 16.13 -1.37
N GLY A 306 0.44 16.24 -2.54
CA GLY A 306 -0.30 17.44 -2.93
C GLY A 306 0.49 18.46 -3.72
N VAL A 307 1.79 18.25 -3.95
CA VAL A 307 2.67 19.23 -4.60
C VAL A 307 3.34 18.62 -5.81
N LEU A 308 3.32 19.35 -6.94
CA LEU A 308 4.13 19.02 -8.11
C LEU A 308 5.57 19.48 -7.89
N ARG A 309 6.48 18.51 -7.90
CA ARG A 309 7.92 18.66 -7.65
C ARG A 309 8.70 18.38 -8.92
N THR A 310 9.89 18.95 -9.00
CA THR A 310 10.76 18.84 -10.18
C THR A 310 12.06 18.15 -9.84
N SER A 311 12.45 17.22 -10.70
CA SER A 311 13.83 16.76 -10.83
C SER A 311 14.39 17.10 -12.22
N ILE A 312 15.66 17.50 -12.28
CA ILE A 312 16.37 17.83 -13.52
C ILE A 312 17.70 17.07 -13.53
N GLU A 313 17.82 16.07 -14.38
CA GLU A 313 19.04 15.27 -14.52
C GLU A 313 19.87 15.74 -15.72
N PHE A 314 21.19 15.85 -15.53
CA PHE A 314 22.16 16.27 -16.55
C PHE A 314 23.48 15.52 -16.35
N GLU A 315 24.43 15.68 -17.28
CA GLU A 315 25.65 14.87 -17.35
C GLU A 315 26.49 14.85 -16.06
N HIS A 316 26.53 15.96 -15.33
CA HIS A 316 27.37 16.15 -14.15
C HIS A 316 26.56 16.40 -12.87
N GLY A 317 25.32 15.92 -12.80
CA GLY A 317 24.53 16.09 -11.60
C GLY A 317 23.04 15.96 -11.79
N ARG A 318 22.32 16.27 -10.72
CA ARG A 318 20.88 16.32 -10.71
C ARG A 318 20.38 17.38 -9.75
N TYR A 319 19.25 17.97 -10.07
CA TYR A 319 18.48 18.80 -9.16
C TYR A 319 17.25 18.03 -8.70
N ASP A 320 16.98 17.96 -7.40
CA ASP A 320 15.76 17.41 -6.80
C ASP A 320 15.18 18.43 -5.83
N ASP A 321 14.06 19.06 -6.19
CA ASP A 321 13.18 19.84 -5.31
C ASP A 321 13.83 20.49 -4.06
N GLY A 322 14.71 21.48 -4.30
CA GLY A 322 15.40 22.24 -3.24
C GLY A 322 16.87 21.88 -3.10
N GLN A 323 17.35 20.87 -3.83
CA GLN A 323 18.73 20.40 -3.78
C GLN A 323 19.32 20.25 -5.18
N LEU A 324 20.46 20.90 -5.44
CA LEU A 324 21.30 20.66 -6.62
C LEU A 324 22.52 19.85 -6.19
N ILE A 325 22.67 18.64 -6.74
CA ILE A 325 23.82 17.77 -6.53
C ILE A 325 24.68 17.80 -7.78
N LEU A 326 25.93 18.24 -7.66
CA LEU A 326 26.93 18.20 -8.72
C LEU A 326 27.90 17.06 -8.45
N THR A 327 28.08 16.16 -9.42
CA THR A 327 29.03 15.05 -9.32
C THR A 327 30.44 15.52 -9.70
N GLY A 328 31.43 15.08 -8.95
CA GLY A 328 32.83 15.42 -9.16
C GLY A 328 33.58 15.80 -7.90
N ASP A 329 34.89 15.95 -8.03
CA ASP A 329 35.80 16.33 -6.95
C ASP A 329 35.81 17.86 -6.78
N TYR A 330 35.04 18.36 -5.81
CA TYR A 330 34.92 19.78 -5.51
C TYR A 330 35.59 20.09 -4.16
N PRO A 331 36.39 21.16 -4.03
CA PRO A 331 36.97 21.50 -2.73
C PRO A 331 35.87 21.95 -1.74
N ALA A 332 35.98 21.56 -0.47
CA ALA A 332 35.02 21.94 0.58
C ALA A 332 34.82 23.46 0.71
N SER A 333 35.84 24.27 0.35
CA SER A 333 35.74 25.73 0.30
C SER A 333 34.68 26.23 -0.69
N LEU A 334 34.39 25.48 -1.76
CA LEU A 334 33.36 25.82 -2.75
C LEU A 334 31.96 25.70 -2.15
N ALA A 335 31.72 24.71 -1.28
CA ALA A 335 30.45 24.57 -0.57
C ALA A 335 30.16 25.80 0.32
N LEU A 336 31.16 26.27 1.07
CA LEU A 336 31.06 27.47 1.91
C LEU A 336 30.85 28.75 1.08
N ALA A 337 31.56 28.87 -0.04
CA ALA A 337 31.49 30.04 -0.92
C ALA A 337 30.20 30.10 -1.76
N SER A 338 29.44 29.01 -1.83
CA SER A 338 28.23 28.93 -2.65
C SER A 338 27.01 29.60 -2.01
N LYS A 339 27.01 29.81 -0.70
CA LYS A 339 25.91 30.48 0.00
C LYS A 339 25.64 31.88 -0.56
N GLY A 340 24.38 32.18 -0.82
CA GLY A 340 23.92 33.44 -1.40
C GLY A 340 24.08 33.56 -2.91
N ARG A 341 24.74 32.60 -3.57
CA ARG A 341 24.86 32.61 -5.04
C ARG A 341 23.53 32.20 -5.69
N PRO A 342 23.11 32.86 -6.78
CA PRO A 342 21.97 32.41 -7.57
C PRO A 342 22.24 31.02 -8.17
N LEU A 343 21.27 30.11 -8.11
CA LEU A 343 21.38 28.80 -8.76
C LEU A 343 21.59 28.90 -10.27
N ALA A 344 20.97 29.90 -10.90
CA ALA A 344 21.14 30.17 -12.34
C ALA A 344 22.60 30.52 -12.72
N ALA A 345 23.43 30.95 -11.76
CA ALA A 345 24.84 31.21 -11.98
C ALA A 345 25.72 29.95 -11.87
N ILE A 346 25.13 28.83 -11.42
CA ILE A 346 25.79 27.54 -11.24
C ILE A 346 25.33 26.57 -12.33
N LEU A 347 24.01 26.51 -12.56
CA LEU A 347 23.39 25.72 -13.61
C LEU A 347 22.52 26.61 -14.48
N ASP A 348 22.94 26.82 -15.73
CA ASP A 348 22.19 27.64 -16.70
C ASP A 348 20.95 26.92 -17.22
N HIS A 349 19.90 26.89 -16.40
CA HIS A 349 18.61 26.32 -16.73
C HIS A 349 17.53 27.41 -16.76
N PRO A 350 16.64 27.45 -17.78
CA PRO A 350 15.59 28.47 -17.88
C PRO A 350 14.69 28.60 -16.64
N ALA A 351 14.40 27.48 -15.97
CA ALA A 351 13.62 27.49 -14.74
C ALA A 351 14.30 28.31 -13.62
N PHE A 352 15.62 28.12 -13.39
CA PHE A 352 16.35 28.86 -12.35
C PHE A 352 16.53 30.33 -12.70
N ARG A 353 16.72 30.66 -13.99
CA ARG A 353 16.80 32.06 -14.44
C ARG A 353 15.51 32.84 -14.16
N ALA A 354 14.35 32.17 -14.26
CA ALA A 354 13.05 32.82 -14.08
C ALA A 354 12.71 33.14 -12.61
N ILE A 355 13.22 32.37 -11.65
CA ILE A 355 12.85 32.46 -10.23
C ILE A 355 13.93 33.10 -9.35
N ALA A 356 15.16 33.26 -9.87
CA ALA A 356 16.29 33.87 -9.16
C ALA A 356 16.57 33.28 -7.76
N VAL A 357 16.34 31.98 -7.58
CA VAL A 357 16.59 31.26 -6.33
C VAL A 357 18.08 31.30 -5.97
N THR A 358 18.36 31.50 -4.68
CA THR A 358 19.72 31.56 -4.12
C THR A 358 20.01 30.37 -3.22
N VAL A 359 21.24 29.88 -3.26
CA VAL A 359 21.74 28.81 -2.38
C VAL A 359 21.72 29.26 -0.92
N ALA A 360 21.04 28.52 -0.06
CA ALA A 360 20.97 28.73 1.39
C ALA A 360 22.16 28.10 2.12
N SER A 361 22.57 26.90 1.70
CA SER A 361 23.72 26.17 2.25
C SER A 361 24.36 25.26 1.19
N GLY A 362 25.61 24.91 1.40
CA GLY A 362 26.32 23.90 0.61
C GLY A 362 26.95 22.86 1.53
N GLU A 363 26.93 21.61 1.11
CA GLU A 363 27.57 20.48 1.78
C GLU A 363 28.49 19.77 0.78
N TYR A 364 29.63 19.34 1.29
CA TYR A 364 30.59 18.55 0.54
C TYR A 364 30.46 17.08 0.93
N PHE A 365 30.49 16.21 -0.08
CA PHE A 365 30.59 14.77 0.01
C PHE A 365 31.82 14.34 -0.77
N ASP A 366 32.41 13.18 -0.43
CA ASP A 366 33.68 12.73 -1.01
C ASP A 366 33.74 12.80 -2.56
N ASP A 367 32.61 12.62 -3.26
CA ASP A 367 32.50 12.70 -4.74
C ASP A 367 31.39 13.64 -5.25
N ALA A 368 30.87 14.54 -4.41
CA ALA A 368 29.79 15.43 -4.81
C ALA A 368 29.71 16.73 -4.02
N LEU A 369 29.13 17.76 -4.66
CA LEU A 369 28.74 19.00 -4.02
C LEU A 369 27.21 19.09 -3.96
N GLY A 370 26.65 19.14 -2.76
CA GLY A 370 25.23 19.41 -2.54
C GLY A 370 24.99 20.88 -2.25
N LEU A 371 24.09 21.52 -2.99
CA LEU A 371 23.68 22.91 -2.80
C LEU A 371 22.19 22.96 -2.52
N TYR A 372 21.80 23.54 -1.39
CA TYR A 372 20.43 23.53 -0.91
C TYR A 372 19.81 24.92 -0.96
N HIS A 373 18.52 24.97 -1.23
CA HIS A 373 17.69 26.16 -1.09
C HIS A 373 16.28 25.78 -0.65
N GLU A 374 15.53 26.76 -0.18
CA GLU A 374 14.11 26.58 0.11
C GLU A 374 13.29 26.78 -1.17
N ASN A 375 12.31 25.91 -1.39
CA ASN A 375 11.30 26.08 -2.42
C ASN A 375 10.04 26.69 -1.84
N ARG A 376 9.53 27.72 -2.52
CA ARG A 376 8.18 28.22 -2.24
C ARG A 376 7.15 27.35 -2.93
N VAL A 377 6.09 27.01 -2.19
CA VAL A 377 4.90 26.37 -2.74
C VAL A 377 3.92 27.44 -3.23
N ILE A 378 3.54 27.37 -4.48
CA ILE A 378 2.61 28.26 -5.16
C ILE A 378 1.26 27.55 -5.23
N GLN A 379 0.28 28.11 -4.52
CA GLN A 379 -1.07 27.57 -4.49
C GLN A 379 -1.77 27.71 -5.83
N MET A 380 -2.44 26.65 -6.25
CA MET A 380 -3.31 26.70 -7.42
C MET A 380 -4.75 26.96 -6.97
N GLU A 381 -5.26 28.17 -7.21
CA GLU A 381 -6.69 28.45 -6.99
C GLU A 381 -7.50 28.15 -8.26
N GLN A 382 -8.52 27.30 -8.16
CA GLN A 382 -9.45 27.03 -9.28
C GLN A 382 -10.80 27.72 -9.12
N ARG A 383 -10.96 28.68 -8.19
CA ARG A 383 -12.27 29.28 -7.87
C ARG A 383 -13.05 29.73 -9.11
N HIS A 384 -12.35 30.21 -10.15
CA HIS A 384 -13.00 30.68 -11.37
C HIS A 384 -13.55 29.58 -12.31
N LEU A 385 -12.98 28.37 -12.31
CA LEU A 385 -13.47 27.28 -13.17
C LEU A 385 -14.65 26.51 -12.55
N VAL A 386 -14.68 26.38 -11.22
CA VAL A 386 -15.79 25.74 -10.50
C VAL A 386 -17.05 26.61 -10.54
N GLU A 387 -16.92 27.94 -10.37
CA GLU A 387 -18.05 28.88 -10.50
C GLU A 387 -18.59 28.93 -11.95
N THR A 388 -17.71 28.87 -12.95
CA THR A 388 -18.14 28.86 -14.37
C THR A 388 -18.78 27.51 -14.76
N ALA A 389 -18.33 26.40 -14.18
CA ALA A 389 -18.94 25.09 -14.38
C ALA A 389 -20.30 24.96 -13.65
N LEU A 390 -20.42 25.47 -12.42
CA LEU A 390 -21.68 25.54 -11.68
C LEU A 390 -22.69 26.49 -12.33
N ALA A 391 -22.26 27.64 -12.83
CA ALA A 391 -23.12 28.57 -13.57
C ALA A 391 -23.60 27.97 -14.91
N ARG A 392 -22.80 27.13 -15.58
CA ARG A 392 -23.20 26.41 -16.80
C ARG A 392 -24.15 25.23 -16.54
N VAL A 393 -24.10 24.64 -15.36
CA VAL A 393 -25.06 23.61 -14.93
C VAL A 393 -26.38 24.27 -14.50
N GLN A 394 -26.34 25.40 -13.79
CA GLN A 394 -27.52 26.15 -13.36
C GLN A 394 -28.19 26.98 -14.47
N ALA A 395 -27.52 27.21 -15.60
CA ALA A 395 -28.10 27.85 -16.80
C ALA A 395 -28.61 26.83 -17.84
N LYS A 396 -28.54 25.52 -17.53
CA LYS A 396 -29.08 24.43 -18.35
C LYS A 396 -30.25 23.69 -17.68
N ASP A 397 -30.65 24.12 -16.49
CA ASP A 397 -31.99 23.95 -15.92
C ASP A 397 -32.76 25.27 -16.12
#